data_AF-A0A349IPB2-F1
#
_entry.id   AF-A0A349IPB2-F1
#
_cell.length_a   1.000
_cell.length_b   1.000
_cell.length_c   1.000
_cell.angle_alpha   90.00
_cell.angle_beta   90.00
_cell.angle_gamma   90.00
#
_symmetry.space_group_name_H-M   'P 1'
#
loop_
_entity.id
_entity.type
_entity.pdbx_description
1 polymer ?
#
loop_
_entity_poly.entity_id
_entity_poly.type
_entity_poly.pdbx_seq_one_letter_code
_entity_poly.pdbx_strand_id
1 'polypeptide(L)'
;MSKKQIFYIFIIPGLCIQFVGSFFYFVILNGTGISNIIYTLTKILVIVWPLYWIFKRDKDKQIPHRKKSVMYGLIFGLGVSALILIIFNAFFDYFSQFATNMKDAAENLGILNYYILFSLFLSIAHSGIEEYYWRWFIFKGLQIKFKPLIAASISSLAFSLHHFIVLSQFFNIWITMLFGIAVGVGGLIWCLIYYKTRSILGSWIGHLFVDLAVMTVGYILIF
;
A
#
# COMPACT_ATOMS: atom_id res chain seq x y z
N MET A 1 -7.29 -28.06 -4.11
CA MET A 1 -5.84 -27.77 -4.19
C MET A 1 -5.23 -27.94 -2.81
N SER A 2 -4.04 -28.53 -2.74
CA SER A 2 -3.28 -28.65 -1.48
C SER A 2 -2.72 -27.29 -1.05
N LYS A 3 -2.39 -27.13 0.24
CA LYS A 3 -1.69 -25.93 0.76
C LYS A 3 -0.42 -25.61 -0.04
N LYS A 4 0.30 -26.63 -0.50
CA LYS A 4 1.48 -26.50 -1.35
C LYS A 4 1.14 -25.85 -2.70
N GLN A 5 0.09 -26.34 -3.37
CA GLN A 5 -0.36 -25.78 -4.65
C GLN A 5 -0.80 -24.32 -4.51
N ILE A 6 -1.58 -24.00 -3.46
CA ILE A 6 -2.01 -22.63 -3.19
C ILE A 6 -0.80 -21.69 -3.03
N PHE A 7 0.20 -22.11 -2.25
CA PHE A 7 1.39 -21.31 -2.02
C PHE A 7 2.13 -20.98 -3.34
N TYR A 8 2.43 -21.98 -4.16
CA TYR A 8 3.22 -21.76 -5.38
C TYR A 8 2.44 -21.11 -6.53
N ILE A 9 1.13 -21.36 -6.64
CA ILE A 9 0.32 -20.87 -7.78
C ILE A 9 -0.28 -19.49 -7.50
N PHE A 10 -0.60 -19.17 -6.25
CA PHE A 10 -1.30 -17.92 -5.92
C PHE A 10 -0.45 -16.95 -5.11
N ILE A 11 0.23 -17.42 -4.06
CA ILE A 11 0.96 -16.54 -3.15
C ILE A 11 2.25 -16.03 -3.79
N ILE A 12 3.06 -16.93 -4.38
CA ILE A 12 4.31 -16.52 -5.01
C ILE A 12 4.09 -15.53 -6.16
N PRO A 13 3.21 -15.77 -7.15
CA PRO A 13 2.94 -14.79 -8.19
C PRO A 13 2.31 -13.50 -7.63
N GLY A 14 1.45 -13.62 -6.62
CA GLY A 14 0.81 -12.48 -5.96
C GLY A 14 1.80 -11.48 -5.35
N LEU A 15 3.00 -11.91 -4.93
CA LEU A 15 4.03 -11.00 -4.43
C LEU A 15 4.49 -10.00 -5.49
N CYS A 16 4.40 -10.36 -6.78
CA CYS A 16 4.98 -9.59 -7.87
C CYS A 16 3.97 -8.72 -8.62
N ILE A 17 2.66 -8.97 -8.49
CA ILE A 17 1.62 -8.33 -9.32
C ILE A 17 1.73 -6.80 -9.32
N GLN A 18 1.74 -6.17 -8.14
CA GLN A 18 1.77 -4.71 -8.06
C GLN A 18 3.10 -4.14 -8.52
N PHE A 19 4.23 -4.75 -8.13
CA PHE A 19 5.56 -4.30 -8.53
C PHE A 19 5.73 -4.36 -10.05
N VAL A 20 5.47 -5.52 -10.66
CA VAL A 20 5.57 -5.72 -12.10
C VAL A 20 4.61 -4.77 -12.81
N GLY A 21 3.35 -4.69 -12.38
CA GLY A 21 2.38 -3.76 -12.92
C GLY A 21 2.93 -2.33 -12.94
N SER A 22 3.33 -1.79 -11.79
CA SER A 22 3.88 -0.43 -11.70
C SER A 22 5.13 -0.22 -12.51
N PHE A 23 6.03 -1.19 -12.57
CA PHE A 23 7.23 -1.07 -13.39
C PHE A 23 6.86 -0.92 -14.87
N PHE A 24 5.92 -1.71 -15.37
CA PHE A 24 5.47 -1.60 -16.76
C PHE A 24 4.74 -0.29 -17.03
N TYR A 25 3.73 0.07 -16.23
CA TYR A 25 2.89 1.23 -16.57
C TYR A 25 3.54 2.58 -16.22
N PHE A 26 4.40 2.67 -15.20
CA PHE A 26 5.11 3.91 -14.87
C PHE A 26 6.49 4.05 -15.52
N VAL A 27 7.22 2.96 -15.79
CA VAL A 27 8.61 3.04 -16.26
C VAL A 27 8.74 2.66 -17.74
N ILE A 28 8.30 1.47 -18.12
CA ILE A 28 8.57 0.94 -19.47
C ILE A 28 7.65 1.52 -20.54
N LEU A 29 6.36 1.68 -20.23
CA LEU A 29 5.32 2.04 -21.20
C LEU A 29 4.71 3.42 -20.92
N ASN A 30 5.39 4.23 -20.10
CA ASN A 30 4.94 5.56 -19.72
C ASN A 30 4.56 6.39 -20.97
N GLY A 31 3.44 7.12 -20.89
CA GLY A 31 2.95 7.96 -22.00
C GLY A 31 2.27 7.21 -23.15
N THR A 32 2.21 5.88 -23.12
CA THR A 32 1.53 5.08 -24.15
C THR A 32 0.11 4.71 -23.74
N GLY A 33 -0.79 4.51 -24.71
CA GLY A 33 -2.15 4.00 -24.44
C GLY A 33 -2.17 2.60 -23.79
N ILE A 34 -1.09 1.82 -23.96
CA ILE A 34 -0.92 0.49 -23.35
C ILE A 34 -0.69 0.61 -21.83
N SER A 35 -0.06 1.69 -21.35
CA SER A 35 0.15 1.91 -19.91
C SER A 35 -1.15 1.89 -19.12
N ASN A 36 -2.19 2.59 -19.62
CA ASN A 36 -3.51 2.62 -18.98
C ASN A 36 -4.15 1.22 -18.91
N ILE A 37 -3.99 0.40 -19.96
CA ILE A 37 -4.48 -0.97 -19.97
C ILE A 37 -3.79 -1.79 -18.87
N ILE A 38 -2.47 -1.72 -18.76
CA ILE A 38 -1.70 -2.45 -17.75
C ILE A 38 -2.03 -1.97 -16.33
N TYR A 39 -2.18 -0.65 -16.14
CA TYR A 39 -2.64 -0.06 -14.88
C TYR A 39 -3.98 -0.67 -14.46
N THR A 40 -4.99 -0.63 -15.33
CA THR A 40 -6.32 -1.17 -15.05
C THR A 40 -6.29 -2.66 -14.78
N LEU A 41 -5.56 -3.44 -15.58
CA LEU A 41 -5.40 -4.89 -15.37
C LEU A 41 -4.75 -5.19 -14.03
N THR A 42 -3.73 -4.45 -13.63
CA THR A 42 -3.06 -4.62 -12.33
C THR A 42 -4.03 -4.35 -11.19
N LYS A 43 -4.85 -3.29 -11.26
CA LYS A 43 -5.87 -2.99 -10.25
C LYS A 43 -6.95 -4.07 -10.18
N ILE A 44 -7.41 -4.58 -11.32
CA ILE A 44 -8.36 -5.71 -11.37
C ILE A 44 -7.74 -6.95 -10.73
N LEU A 45 -6.49 -7.27 -11.05
CA LEU A 45 -5.79 -8.43 -10.48
C LEU A 45 -5.65 -8.31 -8.96
N VAL A 46 -5.33 -7.13 -8.42
CA VAL A 46 -5.27 -6.92 -6.95
C VAL A 46 -6.62 -7.22 -6.28
N ILE A 47 -7.74 -6.95 -6.94
CA ILE A 47 -9.06 -7.25 -6.39
C ILE A 47 -9.44 -8.72 -6.58
N VAL A 48 -9.23 -9.27 -7.77
CA VAL A 48 -9.73 -10.60 -8.17
C VAL A 48 -8.83 -11.73 -7.68
N TRP A 49 -7.51 -11.53 -7.64
CA TRP A 49 -6.54 -12.57 -7.28
C TRP A 49 -6.77 -13.15 -5.88
N PRO A 50 -7.06 -12.34 -4.84
CA PRO A 50 -7.41 -12.86 -3.53
C PRO A 50 -8.79 -13.56 -3.46
N LEU A 51 -9.71 -13.35 -4.41
CA LEU A 51 -11.05 -13.95 -4.34
C LEU A 51 -10.99 -15.48 -4.41
N TYR A 52 -10.02 -16.02 -5.14
CA TYR A 52 -9.78 -17.46 -5.18
C TYR A 52 -9.46 -18.04 -3.78
N TRP A 53 -8.82 -17.24 -2.93
CA TRP A 53 -8.44 -17.61 -1.57
C TRP A 53 -9.62 -17.65 -0.59
N ILE A 54 -10.70 -16.89 -0.84
CA ILE A 54 -11.91 -16.89 0.01
C ILE A 54 -12.54 -18.29 0.10
N PHE A 55 -12.60 -19.02 -1.01
CA PHE A 55 -13.35 -20.29 -1.10
C PHE A 55 -12.58 -21.52 -0.63
N LYS A 56 -11.28 -21.41 -0.34
CA LYS A 56 -10.40 -22.56 -0.09
C LYS A 56 -9.70 -22.54 1.28
N ARG A 57 -9.99 -21.53 2.09
CA ARG A 57 -9.38 -21.37 3.40
C ARG A 57 -10.21 -22.06 4.50
N ASP A 58 -9.52 -22.72 5.45
CA ASP A 58 -10.08 -23.02 6.76
C ASP A 58 -10.46 -21.72 7.48
N LYS A 59 -11.73 -21.58 7.85
CA LYS A 59 -12.21 -20.46 8.68
C LYS A 59 -11.31 -20.38 9.91
N ASP A 60 -10.73 -19.19 10.19
CA ASP A 60 -10.05 -19.02 11.47
C ASP A 60 -11.10 -19.26 12.54
N LYS A 61 -10.88 -20.27 13.39
CA LYS A 61 -11.73 -20.50 14.54
C LYS A 61 -11.48 -19.46 15.65
N GLN A 62 -10.42 -18.66 15.52
CA GLN A 62 -10.03 -17.64 16.50
C GLN A 62 -10.81 -16.34 16.30
N ILE A 63 -11.26 -15.76 17.42
CA ILE A 63 -12.08 -14.55 17.44
C ILE A 63 -11.19 -13.30 17.27
N PRO A 64 -11.52 -12.38 16.34
CA PRO A 64 -10.76 -11.15 16.16
C PRO A 64 -10.87 -10.18 17.35
N HIS A 65 -9.75 -9.62 17.80
CA HIS A 65 -9.70 -8.60 18.86
C HIS A 65 -9.93 -7.20 18.28
N ARG A 66 -11.15 -6.93 17.77
CA ARG A 66 -11.49 -5.71 17.01
C ARG A 66 -11.17 -4.40 17.74
N LYS A 67 -11.54 -4.26 19.02
CA LYS A 67 -11.25 -3.05 19.81
C LYS A 67 -9.75 -2.75 19.90
N LYS A 68 -8.93 -3.76 20.21
CA LYS A 68 -7.46 -3.63 20.25
C LYS A 68 -6.88 -3.35 18.87
N SER A 69 -7.45 -3.94 17.82
CA SER A 69 -7.08 -3.69 16.43
C SER A 69 -7.26 -2.21 16.07
N VAL A 70 -8.45 -1.66 16.30
CA VAL A 70 -8.75 -0.24 16.08
C VAL A 70 -7.82 0.66 16.89
N MET A 71 -7.63 0.37 18.18
CA MET A 71 -6.74 1.14 19.05
C MET A 71 -5.30 1.18 18.53
N TYR A 72 -4.72 0.02 18.17
CA TYR A 72 -3.36 -0.03 17.60
C TYR A 72 -3.28 0.69 16.25
N GLY A 73 -4.31 0.56 15.42
CA GLY A 73 -4.40 1.28 14.15
C GLY A 73 -4.42 2.78 14.33
N LEU A 74 -5.24 3.30 15.25
CA LEU A 74 -5.33 4.73 15.56
C LEU A 74 -4.02 5.27 16.12
N ILE A 75 -3.43 4.61 17.12
CA ILE A 75 -2.17 5.06 17.74
C ILE A 75 -1.06 5.13 16.69
N PHE A 76 -0.90 4.06 15.90
CA PHE A 76 0.15 4.01 14.90
C PHE A 76 -0.13 5.00 13.74
N GLY A 77 -1.35 4.98 13.19
CA GLY A 77 -1.73 5.82 12.06
C GLY A 77 -1.64 7.30 12.39
N LEU A 78 -2.23 7.74 13.50
CA LEU A 78 -2.17 9.15 13.92
C LEU A 78 -0.74 9.58 14.28
N GLY A 79 0.04 8.70 14.93
CA GLY A 79 1.44 8.98 15.27
C GLY A 79 2.30 9.19 14.02
N VAL A 80 2.18 8.32 13.02
CA VAL A 80 2.91 8.47 11.74
C VAL A 80 2.38 9.66 10.94
N SER A 81 1.07 9.90 10.94
CA SER A 81 0.47 11.07 10.28
C SER A 81 1.02 12.38 10.85
N ALA A 82 1.07 12.50 12.18
CA ALA A 82 1.66 13.64 12.85
C ALA A 82 3.14 13.80 12.49
N LEU A 83 3.90 12.70 12.47
CA LEU A 83 5.31 12.71 12.08
C LEU A 83 5.50 13.21 10.63
N ILE A 84 4.67 12.74 9.69
CA ILE A 84 4.69 13.18 8.28
C ILE A 84 4.46 14.69 8.21
N LEU A 85 3.41 15.20 8.87
CA LEU A 85 3.06 16.62 8.82
C LEU A 85 4.13 17.50 9.51
N ILE A 86 4.72 17.04 10.61
CA ILE A 86 5.80 17.74 11.32
C ILE A 86 7.04 17.83 10.43
N ILE A 87 7.47 16.70 9.84
CA ILE A 87 8.63 16.67 8.93
C ILE A 87 8.38 17.54 7.71
N PHE A 88 7.19 17.43 7.10
CA PHE A 88 6.84 18.23 5.94
C PHE A 88 6.91 19.73 6.24
N ASN A 89 6.32 20.18 7.35
CA ASN A 89 6.35 21.59 7.74
C ASN A 89 7.78 22.07 8.05
N ALA A 90 8.58 21.27 8.78
CA ALA A 90 9.95 21.60 9.10
C ALA A 90 10.88 21.70 7.88
N PHE A 91 10.57 21.00 6.80
CA PHE A 91 11.37 20.94 5.56
C PHE A 91 10.56 21.42 4.35
N PHE A 92 9.61 22.33 4.55
CA PHE A 92 8.68 22.76 3.50
C PHE A 92 9.40 23.25 2.24
N ASP A 93 10.38 24.15 2.38
CA ASP A 93 11.14 24.71 1.27
C ASP A 93 11.86 23.62 0.45
N TYR A 94 12.36 22.58 1.12
CA TYR A 94 12.97 21.44 0.45
C TYR A 94 11.93 20.64 -0.34
N PHE A 95 10.74 20.40 0.19
CA PHE A 95 9.71 19.63 -0.52
C PHE A 95 9.03 20.41 -1.64
N SER A 96 8.97 21.75 -1.54
CA SER A 96 8.39 22.63 -2.57
C SER A 96 9.05 22.48 -3.94
N GLN A 97 10.31 22.05 -4.01
CA GLN A 97 10.97 21.78 -5.30
C GLN A 97 10.32 20.61 -6.09
N PHE A 98 9.55 19.74 -5.44
CA PHE A 98 8.86 18.61 -6.09
C PHE A 98 7.41 18.94 -6.46
N ALA A 99 6.91 20.13 -6.13
CA ALA A 99 5.53 20.55 -6.38
C ALA A 99 5.12 20.41 -7.85
N THR A 100 5.97 20.88 -8.77
CA THR A 100 5.72 20.78 -10.22
C THR A 100 5.54 19.34 -10.67
N ASN A 101 6.43 18.43 -10.24
CA ASN A 101 6.31 17.00 -10.58
C ASN A 101 4.97 16.40 -10.10
N MET A 102 4.54 16.76 -8.88
CA MET A 102 3.27 16.28 -8.33
C MET A 102 2.07 16.84 -9.07
N LYS A 103 2.12 18.13 -9.43
CA LYS A 103 1.06 18.80 -10.20
C LYS A 103 0.94 18.21 -11.60
N ASP A 104 2.06 18.06 -12.32
CA ASP A 104 2.09 17.46 -13.66
C ASP A 104 1.54 16.03 -13.64
N ALA A 105 1.92 15.23 -12.63
CA ALA A 105 1.38 13.89 -12.46
C ALA A 105 -0.14 13.89 -12.19
N ALA A 106 -0.64 14.83 -11.37
CA ALA A 106 -2.07 14.98 -11.11
C ALA A 106 -2.86 15.43 -12.36
N GLU A 107 -2.27 16.29 -13.20
CA GLU A 107 -2.84 16.71 -14.48
C GLU A 107 -2.88 15.55 -15.49
N ASN A 108 -1.77 14.82 -15.64
CA ASN A 108 -1.67 13.67 -16.54
C ASN A 108 -2.63 12.53 -16.18
N LEU A 109 -2.91 12.35 -14.88
CA LEU A 109 -3.91 11.39 -14.40
C LEU A 109 -5.35 11.92 -14.48
N GLY A 110 -5.55 13.18 -14.85
CA GLY A 110 -6.87 13.82 -14.91
C GLY A 110 -7.53 13.99 -13.54
N ILE A 111 -6.75 14.00 -12.46
CA ILE A 111 -7.26 14.05 -11.08
C ILE A 111 -7.18 15.43 -10.45
N LEU A 112 -6.53 16.43 -11.09
CA LEU A 112 -6.31 17.75 -10.49
C LEU A 112 -7.62 18.40 -9.99
N ASN A 113 -8.66 18.45 -10.82
CA ASN A 113 -9.96 19.02 -10.46
C ASN A 113 -10.76 18.17 -9.44
N TYR A 114 -10.35 16.92 -9.24
CA TYR A 114 -11.00 15.96 -8.36
C TYR A 114 -10.08 15.53 -7.22
N TYR A 115 -9.02 16.30 -6.93
CA TYR A 115 -7.93 15.86 -6.08
C TYR A 115 -8.41 15.43 -4.69
N ILE A 116 -9.32 16.19 -4.08
CA ILE A 116 -9.89 15.86 -2.76
C ILE A 116 -10.69 14.54 -2.82
N LEU A 117 -11.54 14.37 -3.84
CA LEU A 117 -12.32 13.14 -4.00
C LEU A 117 -11.41 11.93 -4.24
N PHE A 118 -10.39 12.09 -5.09
CA PHE A 118 -9.37 11.08 -5.33
C PHE A 118 -8.58 10.75 -4.07
N SER A 119 -8.22 11.75 -3.27
CA SER A 119 -7.55 11.58 -1.98
C SER A 119 -8.36 10.75 -1.01
N LEU A 120 -9.65 11.07 -0.84
CA LEU A 120 -10.55 10.30 0.01
C LEU A 120 -10.74 8.86 -0.51
N PHE A 121 -10.85 8.69 -1.83
CA PHE A 121 -10.92 7.35 -2.43
C PHE A 121 -9.65 6.54 -2.14
N LEU A 122 -8.46 7.14 -2.33
CA LEU A 122 -7.20 6.47 -2.06
C LEU A 122 -7.10 6.08 -0.58
N SER A 123 -7.26 7.04 0.32
CA SER A 123 -7.07 6.83 1.74
C SER A 123 -8.09 5.87 2.35
N ILE A 124 -9.33 5.81 1.84
CA ILE A 124 -10.38 4.98 2.43
C ILE A 124 -10.53 3.64 1.69
N ALA A 125 -10.86 3.70 0.40
CA ALA A 125 -11.26 2.52 -0.36
C ALA A 125 -10.04 1.76 -0.87
N HIS A 126 -9.08 2.45 -1.51
CA HIS A 126 -7.90 1.81 -2.06
C HIS A 126 -7.01 1.23 -0.96
N SER A 127 -6.73 1.97 0.12
CA SER A 127 -5.97 1.45 1.27
C SER A 127 -6.62 0.18 1.85
N GLY A 128 -7.96 0.10 1.91
CA GLY A 128 -8.69 -1.09 2.36
C GLY A 128 -8.51 -2.29 1.42
N ILE A 129 -8.52 -2.06 0.11
CA ILE A 129 -8.21 -3.08 -0.90
C ILE A 129 -6.76 -3.56 -0.75
N GLU A 130 -5.83 -2.65 -0.49
CA GLU A 130 -4.43 -3.02 -0.27
C GLU A 130 -4.24 -3.84 0.99
N GLU A 131 -4.89 -3.49 2.10
CA GLU A 131 -4.86 -4.33 3.31
C GLU A 131 -5.45 -5.71 3.06
N TYR A 132 -6.53 -5.78 2.29
CA TYR A 132 -7.15 -7.04 1.92
C TYR A 132 -6.18 -7.92 1.09
N TYR A 133 -5.51 -7.32 0.12
CA TYR A 133 -4.52 -8.00 -0.70
C TYR A 133 -3.27 -8.40 0.10
N TRP A 134 -2.63 -7.46 0.78
CA TRP A 134 -1.32 -7.66 1.38
C TRP A 134 -1.40 -8.35 2.74
N ARG A 135 -2.31 -7.96 3.64
CA ARG A 135 -2.35 -8.52 5.00
C ARG A 135 -3.20 -9.78 5.03
N TRP A 136 -4.41 -9.70 4.48
CA TRP A 136 -5.33 -10.82 4.58
C TRP A 136 -5.00 -11.97 3.61
N PHE A 137 -4.50 -11.67 2.41
CA PHE A 137 -4.15 -12.67 1.40
C PHE A 137 -2.66 -13.02 1.39
N ILE A 138 -1.76 -12.11 1.01
CA ILE A 138 -0.32 -12.40 0.84
C ILE A 138 0.35 -12.81 2.16
N PHE A 139 0.31 -11.95 3.19
CA PHE A 139 0.95 -12.21 4.47
C PHE A 139 0.41 -13.48 5.13
N LYS A 140 -0.91 -13.66 5.12
CA LYS A 140 -1.53 -14.89 5.63
C LYS A 140 -1.13 -16.11 4.80
N GLY A 141 -1.00 -15.98 3.49
CA GLY A 141 -0.58 -17.05 2.60
C GLY A 141 0.86 -17.47 2.79
N LEU A 142 1.75 -16.52 3.04
CA LEU A 142 3.15 -16.80 3.37
C LEU A 142 3.30 -17.62 4.65
N GLN A 143 2.38 -17.47 5.61
CA GLN A 143 2.35 -18.27 6.85
C GLN A 143 2.05 -19.77 6.63
N ILE A 144 1.71 -20.20 5.41
CA ILE A 144 1.66 -21.63 5.06
C ILE A 144 3.05 -22.29 5.23
N LYS A 145 4.12 -21.56 4.91
CA LYS A 145 5.50 -22.08 4.91
C LYS A 145 6.46 -21.35 5.85
N PHE A 146 6.15 -20.10 6.19
CA PHE A 146 7.05 -19.25 6.96
C PHE A 146 6.49 -18.92 8.34
N LYS A 147 7.41 -18.71 9.29
CA LYS A 147 7.06 -18.13 10.59
C LYS A 147 6.53 -16.69 10.40
N PRO A 148 5.67 -16.20 11.31
CA PRO A 148 5.01 -14.90 11.15
C PRO A 148 5.96 -13.73 10.86
N LEU A 149 7.10 -13.65 11.53
CA LEU A 149 8.06 -12.56 11.30
C LEU A 149 8.64 -12.59 9.88
N ILE A 150 9.07 -13.77 9.41
CA ILE A 150 9.61 -13.95 8.05
C ILE A 150 8.52 -13.65 7.00
N ALA A 151 7.31 -14.16 7.21
CA ALA A 151 6.18 -13.88 6.33
C ALA A 151 5.87 -12.36 6.27
N ALA A 152 5.95 -11.67 7.41
CA ALA A 152 5.71 -10.23 7.48
C ALA A 152 6.81 -9.45 6.74
N SER A 153 8.08 -9.82 6.93
CA SER A 153 9.20 -9.19 6.22
C SER A 153 9.09 -9.37 4.70
N ILE A 154 8.83 -10.59 4.22
CA ILE A 154 8.68 -10.85 2.76
C ILE A 154 7.49 -10.07 2.19
N SER A 155 6.33 -10.12 2.87
CA SER A 155 5.14 -9.39 2.42
C SER A 155 5.37 -7.88 2.37
N SER A 156 6.06 -7.33 3.36
CA SER A 156 6.26 -5.88 3.49
C SER A 156 7.31 -5.35 2.52
N LEU A 157 8.34 -6.16 2.23
CA LEU A 157 9.29 -5.87 1.17
C LEU A 157 8.60 -5.87 -0.20
N ALA A 158 7.80 -6.89 -0.51
CA ALA A 158 7.07 -6.95 -1.77
C ALA A 158 6.06 -5.79 -1.93
N PHE A 159 5.39 -5.40 -0.84
CA PHE A 159 4.53 -4.23 -0.78
C PHE A 159 5.29 -2.93 -1.07
N SER A 160 6.48 -2.74 -0.48
CA SER A 160 7.26 -1.52 -0.69
C SER A 160 7.90 -1.44 -2.08
N LEU A 161 8.19 -2.56 -2.74
CA LEU A 161 8.71 -2.57 -4.13
C LEU A 161 7.84 -1.78 -5.10
N HIS A 162 6.51 -1.92 -5.01
CA HIS A 162 5.58 -1.08 -5.78
C HIS A 162 5.74 0.41 -5.46
N HIS A 163 5.90 0.74 -4.18
CA HIS A 163 6.02 2.12 -3.70
C HIS A 163 7.33 2.78 -4.09
N PHE A 164 8.45 2.05 -4.20
CA PHE A 164 9.67 2.62 -4.78
C PHE A 164 9.44 3.11 -6.21
N ILE A 165 8.66 2.38 -7.02
CA ILE A 165 8.31 2.80 -8.39
C ILE A 165 7.38 4.01 -8.39
N VAL A 166 6.37 4.02 -7.51
CA VAL A 166 5.44 5.16 -7.39
C VAL A 166 6.20 6.42 -6.95
N LEU A 167 7.02 6.31 -5.91
CA LEU A 167 7.76 7.43 -5.32
C LEU A 167 8.80 8.01 -6.26
N SER A 168 9.43 7.17 -7.10
CA SER A 168 10.40 7.65 -8.10
C SER A 168 9.78 8.53 -9.18
N GLN A 169 8.45 8.58 -9.29
CA GLN A 169 7.77 9.49 -10.21
C GLN A 169 7.71 10.93 -9.68
N PHE A 170 7.88 11.11 -8.37
CA PHE A 170 7.74 12.41 -7.71
C PHE A 170 9.07 12.94 -7.18
N PHE A 171 9.92 12.03 -6.68
CA PHE A 171 11.11 12.38 -5.90
C PHE A 171 12.41 11.92 -6.54
N ASN A 172 13.52 12.53 -6.13
CA ASN A 172 14.85 12.01 -6.45
C ASN A 172 15.12 10.65 -5.78
N ILE A 173 16.21 9.98 -6.18
CA ILE A 173 16.53 8.63 -5.72
C ILE A 173 16.69 8.53 -4.19
N TRP A 174 17.27 9.53 -3.53
CA TRP A 174 17.52 9.48 -2.09
C TRP A 174 16.23 9.51 -1.28
N ILE A 175 15.33 10.43 -1.64
CA ILE A 175 14.01 10.54 -1.00
C ILE A 175 13.13 9.34 -1.35
N THR A 176 13.18 8.86 -2.60
CA THR A 176 12.52 7.63 -3.02
C THR A 176 12.94 6.45 -2.15
N MET A 177 14.26 6.28 -1.92
CA MET A 177 14.77 5.19 -1.11
C MET A 177 14.33 5.31 0.36
N LEU A 178 14.44 6.51 0.94
CA LEU A 178 14.03 6.76 2.33
C LEU A 178 12.55 6.47 2.54
N PHE A 179 11.68 7.03 1.68
CA PHE A 179 10.23 6.85 1.81
C PHE A 179 9.78 5.43 1.47
N GLY A 180 10.38 4.77 0.48
CA GLY A 180 10.06 3.37 0.18
C GLY A 180 10.44 2.43 1.34
N ILE A 181 11.56 2.68 2.03
CA ILE A 181 11.92 1.95 3.25
C ILE A 181 10.90 2.23 4.37
N ALA A 182 10.52 3.49 4.58
CA ALA A 182 9.52 3.87 5.58
C ALA A 182 8.17 3.18 5.33
N VAL A 183 7.72 3.12 4.08
CA VAL A 183 6.52 2.38 3.67
C VAL A 183 6.66 0.88 3.98
N GLY A 184 7.82 0.29 3.71
CA GLY A 184 8.10 -1.11 4.07
C GLY A 184 8.03 -1.37 5.59
N VAL A 185 8.53 -0.44 6.40
CA VAL A 185 8.42 -0.51 7.87
C VAL A 185 6.97 -0.39 8.31
N GLY A 186 6.18 0.52 7.71
CA GLY A 186 4.74 0.59 7.90
C GLY A 186 4.05 -0.73 7.57
N GLY A 187 4.37 -1.33 6.42
CA GLY A 187 3.96 -2.66 5.99
C GLY A 187 4.17 -3.72 7.06
N LEU A 188 5.37 -3.74 7.64
CA LEU A 188 5.76 -4.69 8.67
C LEU A 188 4.93 -4.49 9.94
N ILE A 189 4.79 -3.27 10.42
CA ILE A 189 4.00 -2.94 11.61
C ILE A 189 2.52 -3.31 11.41
N TRP A 190 1.96 -3.01 10.24
CA TRP A 190 0.60 -3.40 9.90
C TRP A 190 0.41 -4.92 9.85
N CYS A 191 1.40 -5.69 9.39
CA CYS A 191 1.38 -7.15 9.50
C CYS A 191 1.38 -7.63 10.96
N LEU A 192 2.16 -6.98 11.83
CA LEU A 192 2.22 -7.31 13.26
C LEU A 192 0.90 -6.97 13.98
N ILE A 193 0.27 -5.85 13.67
CA ILE A 193 -1.06 -5.47 14.18
C ILE A 193 -2.10 -6.52 13.74
N TYR A 194 -2.11 -6.88 12.46
CA TYR A 194 -3.00 -7.92 11.93
C TYR A 194 -2.75 -9.27 12.60
N TYR A 195 -1.49 -9.68 12.76
CA TYR A 195 -1.13 -10.95 13.40
C TYR A 195 -1.57 -11.01 14.87
N LYS A 196 -1.32 -9.93 15.63
CA LYS A 196 -1.65 -9.83 17.06
C LYS A 196 -3.15 -9.76 17.32
N THR A 197 -3.90 -9.10 16.43
CA THR A 197 -5.34 -8.83 16.66
C THR A 197 -6.28 -9.69 15.83
N ARG A 198 -5.75 -10.44 14.85
CA ARG A 198 -6.50 -11.25 13.88
C ARG A 198 -7.58 -10.46 13.13
N SER A 199 -7.42 -9.14 13.05
CA SER A 199 -8.37 -8.20 12.49
C SER A 199 -7.62 -7.25 11.56
N ILE A 200 -8.17 -7.05 10.36
CA ILE A 200 -7.64 -6.11 9.36
C ILE A 200 -7.92 -4.65 9.71
N LEU A 201 -8.89 -4.39 10.59
CA LEU A 201 -9.35 -3.04 10.92
C LEU A 201 -8.22 -2.13 11.40
N GLY A 202 -7.33 -2.62 12.26
CA GLY A 202 -6.21 -1.83 12.75
C GLY A 202 -5.21 -1.46 11.66
N SER A 203 -4.88 -2.41 10.80
CA SER A 203 -4.00 -2.15 9.66
C SER A 203 -4.63 -1.16 8.70
N TRP A 204 -5.92 -1.31 8.38
CA TRP A 204 -6.65 -0.41 7.47
C TRP A 204 -6.84 0.98 8.05
N ILE A 205 -7.26 1.13 9.30
CA ILE A 205 -7.41 2.44 9.95
C ILE A 205 -6.05 3.13 10.03
N GLY A 206 -4.99 2.41 10.39
CA GLY A 206 -3.65 2.96 10.40
C GLY A 206 -3.20 3.46 9.02
N HIS A 207 -3.43 2.65 7.98
CA HIS A 207 -3.13 2.99 6.58
C HIS A 207 -3.92 4.21 6.12
N LEU A 208 -5.23 4.24 6.38
CA LEU A 208 -6.11 5.36 6.03
C LEU A 208 -5.59 6.69 6.56
N PHE A 209 -5.20 6.76 7.84
CA PHE A 209 -4.69 8.03 8.40
C PHE A 209 -3.36 8.44 7.78
N VAL A 210 -2.45 7.48 7.56
CA VAL A 210 -1.17 7.75 6.90
C VAL A 210 -1.40 8.29 5.48
N ASP A 211 -2.30 7.68 4.72
CA ASP A 211 -2.64 8.13 3.37
C ASP A 211 -3.28 9.52 3.40
N LEU A 212 -4.19 9.80 4.34
CA LEU A 212 -4.76 11.14 4.47
C LEU A 212 -3.67 12.19 4.71
N ALA A 213 -2.66 11.89 5.54
CA ALA A 213 -1.55 12.80 5.78
C ALA A 213 -0.71 13.03 4.51
N VAL A 214 -0.37 11.96 3.78
CA VAL A 214 0.38 12.05 2.51
C VAL A 214 -0.43 12.84 1.46
N MET A 215 -1.72 12.56 1.31
CA MET A 215 -2.58 13.27 0.36
C MET A 215 -2.75 14.75 0.74
N THR A 216 -2.75 15.07 2.04
CA THR A 216 -2.75 16.46 2.54
C THR A 216 -1.47 17.18 2.17
N VAL A 217 -0.31 16.53 2.32
CA VAL A 217 0.98 17.09 1.86
C VAL A 217 0.94 17.38 0.36
N GLY A 218 0.45 16.43 -0.44
CA GLY A 218 0.30 16.63 -1.88
C GLY A 218 -0.66 17.77 -2.23
N TYR A 219 -1.76 17.94 -1.47
CA TYR A 219 -2.67 19.07 -1.67
C TYR A 219 -1.97 20.40 -1.46
N ILE A 220 -1.23 20.56 -0.35
CA ILE A 220 -0.52 21.79 0.00
C ILE A 220 0.58 22.13 -1.03
N LEU A 221 1.23 21.12 -1.61
CA LEU A 221 2.26 21.33 -2.62
C LEU A 221 1.68 21.72 -3.99
N ILE A 222 0.46 21.26 -4.31
CA ILE A 222 -0.15 21.46 -5.63
C ILE A 222 -0.97 22.76 -5.72
N PHE A 223 -1.63 23.17 -4.63
CA PHE A 223 -2.60 24.27 -4.57
C PHE A 223 -2.22 25.35 -3.56
#